data_AF-A0A3M4U641-F1
#
_entry.id   AF-A0A3M4U641-F1
#
_cell.length_a   1.000
_cell.length_b   1.000
_cell.length_c   1.000
_cell.angle_alpha   90.00
_cell.angle_beta   90.00
_cell.angle_gamma   90.00
#
_symmetry.space_group_name_H-M   'P 1'
#
loop_
_entity.id
_entity.type
_entity.pdbx_description
1 polymer ?
#
loop_
_entity_poly.entity_id
_entity_poly.type
_entity_poly.pdbx_seq_one_letter_code
_entity_poly.pdbx_strand_id
1 'polypeptide(L)'
;MRLPTEAHLRQHVRVIDSMSCNREKVRDLRRQIPSFDCVPGCHDCCGPVTTSSEEMSRLPRKTVAEQEAAFNELNCVHLGPQGCTVYDERPLICRLFGTTASLPCPNGRRPVELIHPRAEKQIHEYMASTRQVLV
;
A
#
# COMPACT_ATOMS: atom_id res chain seq x y z
N MET A 1 8.29 22.24 -33.75
CA MET A 1 7.25 21.81 -32.80
C MET A 1 6.57 20.58 -33.39
N ARG A 2 7.04 19.36 -33.08
CA ARG A 2 6.44 18.13 -33.63
C ARG A 2 5.19 17.82 -32.82
N LEU A 3 4.02 17.86 -33.47
CA LEU A 3 2.76 17.40 -32.88
C LEU A 3 2.88 15.90 -32.55
N PRO A 4 2.45 15.44 -31.37
CA PRO A 4 2.45 14.02 -31.04
C PRO A 4 1.51 13.27 -31.99
N THR A 5 1.94 12.09 -32.43
CA THR A 5 1.16 11.22 -33.33
C THR A 5 -0.12 10.72 -32.64
N GLU A 6 -1.19 10.45 -33.39
CA GLU A 6 -2.47 9.96 -32.84
C GLU A 6 -2.32 8.69 -31.98
N ALA A 7 -1.34 7.82 -32.30
CA ALA A 7 -1.02 6.64 -31.50
C ALA A 7 -0.54 7.01 -30.08
N HIS A 8 0.28 8.07 -29.96
CA HIS A 8 0.80 8.54 -28.68
C HIS A 8 -0.32 9.16 -27.82
N LEU A 9 -1.22 9.92 -28.44
CA LEU A 9 -2.43 10.47 -27.80
C LEU A 9 -3.36 9.36 -27.28
N ARG A 10 -3.63 8.32 -28.10
CA ARG A 10 -4.47 7.18 -27.68
C ARG A 10 -3.84 6.36 -26.56
N GLN A 11 -2.52 6.22 -26.54
CA GLN A 11 -1.80 5.55 -25.46
C GLN A 11 -1.84 6.37 -24.16
N HIS A 12 -1.68 7.70 -24.24
CA HIS A 12 -1.77 8.58 -23.08
C HIS A 12 -3.17 8.55 -22.44
N VAL A 13 -4.24 8.64 -23.26
CA VAL A 13 -5.61 8.57 -22.76
C VAL A 13 -5.90 7.23 -22.05
N ARG A 14 -5.52 6.09 -22.65
CA ARG A 14 -5.70 4.76 -22.02
C ARG A 14 -4.96 4.62 -20.68
N VAL A 15 -3.76 5.20 -20.56
CA VAL A 15 -2.99 5.18 -19.31
C VAL A 15 -3.67 6.06 -18.25
N ILE A 16 -4.17 7.25 -18.62
CA ILE A 16 -4.88 8.15 -17.71
C ILE A 16 -6.17 7.49 -17.18
N ASP A 17 -6.97 6.85 -18.05
CA ASP A 17 -8.19 6.15 -17.64
C ASP A 17 -7.89 4.97 -16.70
N SER A 18 -6.86 4.18 -17.00
CA SER A 18 -6.39 3.08 -16.14
C SER A 18 -5.87 3.58 -14.78
N MET A 19 -5.16 4.72 -14.74
CA MET A 19 -4.69 5.33 -13.50
C MET A 19 -5.84 5.86 -12.64
N SER A 20 -6.82 6.55 -13.25
CA SER A 20 -8.02 7.01 -12.55
C SER A 20 -8.79 5.84 -11.93
N CYS A 21 -8.93 4.74 -12.68
CA CYS A 21 -9.59 3.52 -12.21
C CYS A 21 -8.85 2.87 -11.02
N ASN A 22 -7.51 2.79 -11.08
CA ASN A 22 -6.72 2.23 -9.98
C ASN A 22 -6.78 3.10 -8.71
N ARG A 23 -6.76 4.42 -8.87
CA ARG A 23 -6.85 5.37 -7.75
C ARG A 23 -8.15 5.20 -6.96
N GLU A 24 -9.26 5.12 -7.67
CA GLU A 24 -10.60 4.92 -7.10
C GLU A 24 -10.71 3.53 -6.46
N LYS A 25 -10.23 2.49 -7.16
CA LYS A 25 -10.22 1.12 -6.63
C LYS A 25 -9.46 1.02 -5.32
N VAL A 26 -8.27 1.59 -5.21
CA VAL A 26 -7.50 1.63 -3.94
C VAL A 26 -8.30 2.32 -2.84
N ARG A 27 -8.90 3.48 -3.13
CA ARG A 27 -9.70 4.23 -2.16
C ARG A 27 -10.87 3.39 -1.65
N ASP A 28 -11.57 2.71 -2.54
CA ASP A 28 -12.78 1.96 -2.21
C ASP A 28 -12.45 0.65 -1.48
N LEU A 29 -11.31 0.02 -1.82
CA LEU A 29 -10.78 -1.12 -1.06
C LEU A 29 -10.33 -0.68 0.35
N ARG A 30 -9.65 0.46 0.50
CA ARG A 30 -9.24 0.98 1.82
C ARG A 30 -10.42 1.20 2.76
N ARG A 31 -11.57 1.66 2.25
CA ARG A 31 -12.80 1.87 3.05
C ARG A 31 -13.41 0.57 3.60
N GLN A 32 -13.12 -0.56 2.97
CA GLN A 32 -13.63 -1.88 3.40
C GLN A 32 -12.76 -2.52 4.48
N ILE A 33 -11.56 -1.99 4.73
CA ILE A 33 -10.66 -2.49 5.77
C ILE A 33 -11.03 -1.83 7.11
N PRO A 34 -11.43 -2.60 8.13
CA PRO A 34 -11.70 -2.05 9.46
C PRO A 34 -10.44 -1.46 10.09
N SER A 35 -10.58 -0.42 10.89
CA SER A 35 -9.48 0.18 11.65
C SER A 35 -9.39 -0.37 13.07
N PHE A 36 -8.18 -0.31 13.63
CA PHE A 36 -7.90 -0.58 15.04
C PHE A 36 -6.62 0.16 15.44
N ASP A 37 -6.42 0.35 16.75
CA ASP A 37 -5.22 1.01 17.26
C ASP A 37 -4.09 0.02 17.56
N CYS A 38 -2.90 0.33 17.05
CA CYS A 38 -1.68 -0.39 17.42
C CYS A 38 -1.30 -0.11 18.88
N VAL A 39 -0.44 -0.96 19.45
CA VAL A 39 0.26 -0.59 20.71
C VAL A 39 1.14 0.63 20.41
N PRO A 40 1.16 1.68 21.27
CA PRO A 40 2.03 2.83 21.07
C PRO A 40 3.49 2.40 20.90
N GLY A 41 4.15 2.90 19.85
CA GLY A 41 5.54 2.56 19.52
C GLY A 41 5.76 1.20 18.84
N CYS A 42 4.72 0.38 18.66
CA CYS A 42 4.85 -0.92 18.00
C CYS A 42 5.12 -0.77 16.50
N HIS A 43 6.11 -1.52 16.02
CA HIS A 43 6.45 -1.64 14.61
C HIS A 43 6.78 -3.09 14.20
N ASP A 44 6.34 -4.07 14.97
CA ASP A 44 6.68 -5.49 14.76
C ASP A 44 6.08 -6.08 13.48
N CYS A 45 5.04 -5.46 12.91
CA CYS A 45 4.51 -5.79 11.59
C CYS A 45 5.06 -4.89 10.46
N CYS A 46 5.91 -3.91 10.79
CA CYS A 46 6.53 -3.03 9.82
C CYS A 46 7.80 -3.68 9.27
N GLY A 47 7.82 -3.93 7.97
CA GLY A 47 8.98 -4.45 7.26
C GLY A 47 8.84 -4.20 5.76
N PRO A 48 9.77 -4.73 4.95
CA PRO A 48 9.69 -4.64 3.50
C PRO A 48 8.43 -5.32 2.99
N VAL A 49 7.59 -4.59 2.27
CA VAL A 49 6.34 -5.12 1.70
C VAL A 49 6.20 -4.72 0.24
N THR A 50 5.38 -5.44 -0.50
CA THR A 50 5.03 -5.07 -1.86
C THR A 50 3.83 -4.14 -1.89
N THR A 51 3.95 -3.04 -2.61
CA THR A 51 2.86 -2.07 -2.80
C THR A 51 2.67 -1.79 -4.30
N SER A 52 1.44 -1.44 -4.71
CA SER A 52 1.21 -1.10 -6.11
C SER A 52 1.92 0.20 -6.48
N SER A 53 2.26 0.37 -7.77
CA SER A 53 2.88 1.62 -8.24
C SER A 53 1.96 2.85 -8.03
N GLU A 54 0.63 2.67 -8.03
CA GLU A 54 -0.34 3.74 -7.71
C GLU A 54 -0.25 4.14 -6.22
N GLU A 55 -0.17 3.17 -5.31
CA GLU A 55 -0.02 3.45 -3.88
C GLU A 55 1.33 4.09 -3.57
N MET A 56 2.42 3.55 -4.15
CA MET A 56 3.77 4.12 -4.00
C MET A 56 3.84 5.58 -4.48
N SER A 57 3.08 5.95 -5.51
CA SER A 57 3.06 7.32 -6.04
C SER A 57 2.55 8.37 -5.04
N ARG A 58 1.87 7.94 -3.97
CA ARG A 58 1.34 8.81 -2.90
C ARG A 58 2.27 8.91 -1.72
N LEU A 59 3.27 8.05 -1.63
CA LEU A 59 4.23 8.06 -0.53
C LEU A 59 5.35 9.08 -0.80
N PRO A 60 5.91 9.72 0.24
CA PRO A 60 7.07 10.58 0.09
C PRO A 60 8.23 9.82 -0.55
N ARG A 61 8.95 10.43 -1.48
CA ARG A 61 10.12 9.78 -2.07
C ARG A 61 11.22 9.62 -1.04
N LYS A 62 11.84 8.44 -1.03
CA LYS A 62 13.03 8.11 -0.24
C LYS A 62 14.22 7.96 -1.16
N THR A 63 15.40 8.30 -0.66
CA THR A 63 16.65 8.06 -1.35
C THR A 63 16.96 6.56 -1.36
N VAL A 64 17.79 6.14 -2.32
CA VAL A 64 18.27 4.75 -2.38
C VAL A 64 19.00 4.38 -1.09
N ALA A 65 19.83 5.27 -0.56
CA ALA A 65 20.56 5.04 0.69
C ALA A 65 19.63 4.84 1.90
N GLU A 66 18.56 5.64 2.04
CA GLU A 66 17.56 5.43 3.09
C GLU A 66 16.87 4.07 2.94
N GLN A 67 16.51 3.70 1.71
CA GLN A 67 15.82 2.46 1.42
C GLN A 67 16.70 1.23 1.69
N GLU A 68 17.96 1.27 1.24
CA GLU A 68 18.94 0.21 1.49
C GLU A 68 19.22 0.05 2.99
N ALA A 69 19.38 1.15 3.73
CA ALA A 69 19.58 1.10 5.17
C ALA A 69 18.39 0.42 5.88
N ALA A 70 17.16 0.79 5.54
CA ALA A 70 15.97 0.17 6.09
C ALA A 70 15.87 -1.34 5.74
N PHE A 71 16.15 -1.70 4.49
CA PHE A 71 16.04 -3.08 4.03
C PHE A 71 17.12 -4.00 4.61
N ASN A 72 18.33 -3.49 4.85
CA ASN A 72 19.39 -4.23 5.54
C ASN A 72 18.99 -4.61 6.98
N GLU A 73 18.13 -3.81 7.61
CA GLU A 73 17.57 -4.08 8.94
C GLU A 73 16.21 -4.80 8.90
N LEU A 74 15.73 -5.19 7.71
CA LEU A 74 14.39 -5.74 7.50
C LEU A 74 13.26 -4.83 8.01
N ASN A 75 13.49 -3.52 7.95
CA ASN A 75 12.55 -2.47 8.35
C ASN A 75 11.87 -1.82 7.13
N CYS A 76 10.77 -1.11 7.39
CA CYS A 76 10.12 -0.26 6.39
C CYS A 76 10.81 1.12 6.33
N VAL A 77 11.09 1.63 5.13
CA VAL A 77 11.76 2.94 4.94
C VAL A 77 10.94 4.14 5.45
N HIS A 78 9.64 3.95 5.68
CA HIS A 78 8.73 4.95 6.24
C HIS A 78 8.50 4.80 7.75
N LEU A 79 9.22 3.92 8.42
CA LEU A 79 9.20 3.82 9.87
C LEU A 79 10.06 4.96 10.45
N GLY A 80 9.43 5.82 11.25
CA GLY A 80 10.10 6.86 12.03
C GLY A 80 10.17 6.51 13.51
N PRO A 81 10.83 7.35 14.34
CA PRO A 81 11.02 7.09 15.76
C PRO A 81 9.71 7.05 16.57
N GLN A 82 8.62 7.62 16.04
CA GLN A 82 7.30 7.66 16.66
C GLN A 82 6.29 6.72 15.96
N GLY A 83 6.76 5.85 15.07
CA GLY A 83 5.93 4.95 14.26
C GLY A 83 5.89 5.33 12.78
N CYS A 84 4.90 4.78 12.06
CA CYS A 84 4.78 4.95 10.62
C CYS A 84 4.52 6.42 10.23
N THR A 85 5.43 7.04 9.48
CA THR A 85 5.30 8.45 9.06
C THR A 85 4.29 8.65 7.93
N VAL A 86 3.75 7.56 7.38
CA VAL A 86 2.76 7.54 6.29
C VAL A 86 1.47 6.83 6.71
N TYR A 87 1.15 6.87 8.01
CA TYR A 87 0.06 6.07 8.60
C TYR A 87 -1.28 6.17 7.85
N ASP A 88 -1.65 7.38 7.44
CA ASP A 88 -2.89 7.65 6.70
C ASP A 88 -2.84 7.18 5.25
N GLU A 89 -1.67 7.18 4.64
CA GLU A 89 -1.45 6.72 3.26
C GLU A 89 -0.96 5.27 3.18
N ARG A 90 -0.96 4.54 4.31
CA ARG A 90 -0.52 3.14 4.38
C ARG A 90 -1.11 2.31 3.23
N PRO A 91 -0.26 1.58 2.49
CA PRO A 91 -0.70 0.64 1.47
C PRO A 91 -1.74 -0.36 1.97
N LEU A 92 -2.51 -0.92 1.04
CA LEU A 92 -3.52 -1.96 1.33
C LEU A 92 -2.90 -3.11 2.12
N ILE A 93 -1.72 -3.62 1.73
CA ILE A 93 -1.05 -4.71 2.44
C ILE A 93 -0.73 -4.36 3.90
N CYS A 94 -0.27 -3.14 4.18
CA CYS A 94 0.04 -2.68 5.53
C CYS A 94 -1.21 -2.61 6.43
N ARG A 95 -2.38 -2.42 5.82
CA ARG A 95 -3.68 -2.35 6.51
C ARG A 95 -4.31 -3.74 6.72
N LEU A 96 -3.89 -4.76 5.96
CA LEU A 96 -4.34 -6.14 6.17
C LEU A 96 -3.77 -6.75 7.45
N PHE A 97 -2.56 -6.33 7.88
CA PHE A 97 -1.99 -6.77 9.14
C PHE A 97 -2.89 -6.40 10.33
N GLY A 98 -3.28 -7.42 11.09
CA GLY A 98 -4.19 -7.31 12.22
C GLY A 98 -5.68 -7.25 11.85
N THR A 99 -6.03 -7.19 10.57
CA THR A 99 -7.44 -7.13 10.11
C THR A 99 -7.89 -8.41 9.41
N THR A 100 -6.99 -9.30 9.03
CA THR A 100 -7.29 -10.63 8.46
C THR A 100 -6.85 -11.76 9.40
N ALA A 101 -7.38 -12.97 9.18
CA ALA A 101 -6.90 -14.17 9.87
C ALA A 101 -5.54 -14.65 9.33
N SER A 102 -5.23 -14.34 8.06
CA SER A 102 -4.00 -14.73 7.36
C SER A 102 -2.78 -13.87 7.76
N LEU A 103 -3.02 -12.63 8.19
CA LEU A 103 -2.01 -11.65 8.58
C LEU A 103 -2.33 -11.11 9.99
N PRO A 104 -2.25 -11.94 11.04
CA PRO A 104 -2.55 -11.50 12.39
C PRO A 104 -1.54 -10.44 12.88
N CYS A 105 -1.97 -9.57 13.79
CA CYS A 105 -1.04 -8.69 14.50
C CYS A 105 -0.19 -9.52 15.47
N PRO A 106 1.16 -9.35 15.48
CA PRO A 106 2.04 -10.06 16.41
C PRO A 106 1.72 -9.76 17.88
N ASN A 107 1.14 -8.60 18.17
CA ASN A 107 0.72 -8.17 19.50
C ASN A 107 -0.75 -8.47 19.81
N GLY A 108 -1.44 -9.27 18.98
CA GLY A 108 -2.83 -9.66 19.19
C GLY A 108 -3.87 -8.54 19.04
N ARG A 109 -3.47 -7.35 18.57
CA ARG A 109 -4.38 -6.25 18.26
C ARG A 109 -5.21 -6.58 17.02
N ARG A 110 -6.51 -6.26 17.07
CA ARG A 110 -7.45 -6.46 15.96
C ARG A 110 -8.70 -5.61 16.15
N PRO A 111 -9.43 -5.30 15.08
CA PRO A 111 -10.77 -4.73 15.18
C PRO A 111 -11.74 -5.73 15.83
N VAL A 112 -12.91 -5.23 16.27
CA VAL A 112 -13.99 -6.07 16.79
C VAL A 112 -14.43 -7.10 15.74
N GLU A 113 -14.59 -6.65 14.50
CA GLU A 113 -14.89 -7.48 13.34
C GLU A 113 -13.73 -7.44 12.36
N LEU A 114 -13.26 -8.62 11.95
CA LEU A 114 -12.24 -8.73 10.90
C LEU A 114 -12.84 -8.33 9.55
N ILE A 115 -11.96 -8.02 8.60
CA ILE A 115 -12.37 -7.73 7.23
C ILE A 115 -13.19 -8.89 6.64
N HIS A 116 -14.20 -8.55 5.84
CA HIS A 116 -15.00 -9.56 5.16
C HIS A 116 -14.14 -10.34 4.14
N PRO A 117 -14.22 -11.68 4.05
CA PRO A 117 -13.35 -12.49 3.17
C PRO A 117 -13.41 -12.09 1.70
N ARG A 118 -14.58 -11.63 1.22
CA ARG A 118 -14.72 -11.08 -0.13
C ARG A 118 -13.85 -9.84 -0.37
N ALA A 119 -13.78 -8.93 0.59
CA ALA A 119 -12.97 -7.71 0.48
C ALA A 119 -11.47 -8.06 0.52
N GLU A 120 -11.05 -8.96 1.41
CA GLU A 120 -9.68 -9.50 1.44
C GLU A 120 -9.30 -10.10 0.07
N LYS A 121 -10.16 -10.93 -0.52
CA LYS A 121 -9.95 -11.50 -1.86
C LYS A 121 -9.79 -10.41 -2.94
N GLN A 122 -10.64 -9.39 -2.94
CA GLN A 122 -10.57 -8.29 -3.91
C GLN A 122 -9.26 -7.49 -3.78
N ILE A 123 -8.73 -7.35 -2.56
CA ILE A 123 -7.43 -6.72 -2.33
C ILE A 123 -6.31 -7.58 -2.91
N HIS A 124 -6.31 -8.88 -2.66
CA HIS A 124 -5.31 -9.78 -3.24
C HIS A 124 -5.38 -9.83 -4.78
N GLU A 125 -6.58 -9.84 -5.36
CA GLU A 125 -6.76 -9.75 -6.81
C GLU A 125 -6.21 -8.43 -7.37
N TYR A 126 -6.44 -7.31 -6.70
CA TYR A 126 -5.86 -6.02 -7.09
C TYR A 126 -4.33 -6.03 -7.03
N MET A 127 -3.75 -6.55 -5.96
CA MET A 127 -2.30 -6.67 -5.82
C MET A 127 -1.72 -7.57 -6.92
N ALA A 128 -2.36 -8.70 -7.22
CA ALA A 128 -1.93 -9.61 -8.27
C ALA A 128 -2.07 -9.01 -9.68
N SER A 129 -3.04 -8.12 -9.90
CA SER A 129 -3.31 -7.51 -11.21
C SER A 129 -2.52 -6.22 -11.49
N THR A 130 -1.70 -5.75 -10.54
CA THR A 130 -0.98 -4.47 -10.65
C THR A 130 0.52 -4.65 -10.45
N ARG A 131 1.31 -3.75 -11.07
CA ARG A 131 2.76 -3.74 -10.88
C ARG A 131 3.09 -3.42 -9.42
N GLN A 132 3.72 -4.39 -8.77
CA GLN A 132 4.21 -4.25 -7.41
C GLN A 132 5.64 -3.69 -7.38
N VAL A 133 5.92 -2.88 -6.36
CA VAL A 133 7.24 -2.36 -6.01
C VAL A 133 7.49 -2.62 -4.53
N LEU A 134 8.74 -2.82 -4.16
CA LEU A 134 9.13 -3.01 -2.77
C LEU A 134 9.22 -1.65 -2.08
N VAL A 135 8.62 -1.53 -0.89
CA VAL A 135 8.62 -0.34 -0.02
C VAL A 135 9.14 -0.69 1.37
#